data_AF-A0A497SNR1-F1
#
_entry.id   AF-A0A497SNR1-F1
#
_cell.length_a   1.000
_cell.length_b   1.000
_cell.length_c   1.000
_cell.angle_alpha   90.00
_cell.angle_beta   90.00
_cell.angle_gamma   90.00
#
_symmetry.space_group_name_H-M   'P 1'
#
loop_
_entity.id
_entity.type
_entity.pdbx_description
1 polymer ?
#
loop_
_entity_poly.entity_id
_entity_poly.type
_entity_poly.pdbx_seq_one_letter_code
_entity_poly.pdbx_strand_id
1 'polypeptide(L)'
;MTQMLLLQQAINTLLSVPNPKINACKGAVWKLLRDMHRSGTQAASKVEKLIEYLDRLINTGKDLEILGFTIEHIIIPTNMMLRRIPTSDREAAERIIRGYLAEEGEAGLKDVILMWDRIGERWCMEAERVVIVAGFRLLRETLDDLLRVNKLTRMDADQTLTAFVQGFERRLVRGVRPGRAGRSLEDVTGVILEHFGIENFVDAPEHIKAVFEVDKLIILPDGWRIGVSCKRTLRERWKQAASLNEQRLGEAKIKKTLHVITYTSDLTVSKIRAIGESKGVVYVPDDDHLLKNHESDPEVLGYIRPMSAFISDLKAASMQSG
;
A
#
# COMPACT_ATOMS: atom_id res chain seq x y z
N MET A 1 -2.48 7.23 22.52
CA MET A 1 -3.93 7.36 22.79
C MET A 1 -4.13 7.90 24.20
N THR A 2 -3.56 7.24 25.22
CA THR A 2 -3.58 7.67 26.63
C THR A 2 -3.12 9.12 26.84
N GLN A 3 -2.04 9.56 26.19
CA GLN A 3 -1.52 10.92 26.39
C GLN A 3 -2.45 12.04 25.86
N MET A 4 -3.14 11.83 24.73
CA MET A 4 -4.09 12.83 24.20
C MET A 4 -5.36 12.91 25.05
N LEU A 5 -5.82 11.76 25.57
CA LEU A 5 -6.93 11.72 26.52
C LEU A 5 -6.58 12.45 27.82
N LEU A 6 -5.37 12.20 28.37
CA LEU A 6 -4.87 12.92 29.54
C LEU A 6 -4.78 14.43 29.31
N LEU A 7 -4.35 14.85 28.12
CA LEU A 7 -4.29 16.27 27.76
C LEU A 7 -5.70 16.92 27.75
N GLN A 8 -6.68 16.24 27.16
CA GLN A 8 -8.07 16.70 27.16
C GLN A 8 -8.66 16.77 28.58
N GLN A 9 -8.43 15.75 29.41
CA GLN A 9 -8.89 15.73 30.80
C GLN A 9 -8.24 16.85 31.62
N ALA A 10 -6.96 17.12 31.37
CA ALA A 10 -6.25 18.22 32.02
C ALA A 10 -6.83 19.58 31.64
N ILE A 11 -7.15 19.81 30.36
CA ILE A 11 -7.81 21.05 29.89
C ILE A 11 -9.13 21.25 30.65
N ASN A 12 -10.00 20.24 30.67
CA ASN A 12 -11.30 20.34 31.36
C ASN A 12 -11.13 20.60 32.87
N THR A 13 -10.19 19.91 33.50
CA THR A 13 -9.90 20.10 34.94
C THR A 13 -9.43 21.53 35.22
N LEU A 14 -8.50 22.05 34.41
CA LEU A 14 -7.96 23.40 34.57
C LEU A 14 -9.03 24.48 34.40
N LEU A 15 -9.96 24.29 33.46
CA LEU A 15 -11.04 25.23 33.19
C LEU A 15 -12.20 25.14 34.21
N SER A 16 -12.33 24.02 34.92
CA SER A 16 -13.33 23.84 35.97
C SER A 16 -13.02 24.62 37.26
N VAL A 17 -11.78 25.10 37.43
CA VAL A 17 -11.36 25.86 38.61
C VAL A 17 -12.05 27.24 38.61
N PRO A 18 -12.57 27.73 39.74
CA PRO A 18 -13.16 29.08 39.80
C PRO A 18 -12.15 30.17 39.41
N ASN A 19 -12.54 31.05 38.48
CA ASN A 19 -11.69 32.12 37.93
C ASN A 19 -10.32 31.62 37.43
N PRO A 20 -10.28 30.73 36.43
CA PRO A 20 -9.04 30.13 35.98
C PRO A 20 -8.14 31.18 35.32
N LYS A 21 -6.89 31.27 35.78
CA LYS A 21 -5.90 32.17 35.17
C LYS A 21 -5.42 31.57 33.86
N ILE A 22 -5.89 32.11 32.73
CA ILE A 22 -5.64 31.56 31.39
C ILE A 22 -4.16 31.28 31.10
N ASN A 23 -3.26 32.19 31.45
CA ASN A 23 -1.81 32.00 31.23
C ASN A 23 -1.24 30.82 32.03
N ALA A 24 -1.75 30.59 33.25
CA ALA A 24 -1.36 29.44 34.06
C ALA A 24 -1.92 28.14 33.46
N CYS A 25 -3.17 28.14 33.01
CA CYS A 25 -3.79 26.99 32.33
C CYS A 25 -3.02 26.63 31.05
N LYS A 26 -2.73 27.62 30.18
CA LYS A 26 -1.89 27.44 28.98
C LYS A 26 -0.53 26.86 29.34
N GLY A 27 0.16 27.44 30.32
CA GLY A 27 1.47 26.96 30.78
C GLY A 27 1.45 25.49 31.22
N ALA A 28 0.40 25.06 31.92
CA ALA A 28 0.21 23.67 32.32
C ALA A 28 -0.03 22.75 31.12
N VAL A 29 -0.89 23.15 30.17
CA VAL A 29 -1.16 22.39 28.93
C VAL A 29 0.10 22.25 28.08
N TRP A 30 0.88 23.33 27.91
CA TRP A 30 2.15 23.30 27.19
C TRP A 30 3.18 22.40 27.85
N LYS A 31 3.27 22.42 29.19
CA LYS A 31 4.14 21.51 29.93
C LYS A 31 3.75 20.05 29.67
N LEU A 32 2.47 19.71 29.75
CA LEU A 32 1.99 18.35 29.47
C LEU A 32 2.34 17.90 28.06
N LEU A 33 2.17 18.76 27.05
CA LEU A 33 2.55 18.46 25.67
C LEU A 33 4.06 18.18 25.52
N ARG A 34 4.92 18.95 26.20
CA ARG A 34 6.37 18.70 26.21
C ARG A 34 6.72 17.37 26.85
N ASP A 35 6.08 17.06 27.97
CA ASP A 35 6.33 15.85 28.75
C ASP A 35 5.91 14.57 27.99
N MET A 36 5.15 14.68 26.89
CA MET A 36 4.80 13.54 26.04
C MET A 36 5.98 12.92 25.29
N HIS A 37 7.06 13.70 25.07
CA HIS A 37 8.21 13.26 24.27
C HIS A 37 9.52 13.62 24.95
N ARG A 38 10.51 12.73 24.86
CA ARG A 38 11.85 12.99 25.39
C ARG A 38 12.49 14.19 24.68
N SER A 39 13.07 15.09 25.48
CA SER A 39 13.83 16.25 25.00
C SER A 39 14.95 15.85 24.04
N GLY A 40 15.20 16.69 23.04
CA GLY A 40 16.21 16.45 22.00
C GLY A 40 15.77 15.53 20.85
N THR A 41 14.54 15.00 20.87
CA THR A 41 14.00 14.22 19.75
C THR A 41 13.36 15.09 18.67
N GLN A 42 13.25 14.58 17.44
CA GLN A 42 12.51 15.26 16.37
C GLN A 42 11.03 15.46 16.75
N ALA A 43 10.44 14.53 17.51
CA ALA A 43 9.08 14.65 18.02
C ALA A 43 8.93 15.85 18.98
N ALA A 44 9.86 16.01 19.93
CA ALA A 44 9.88 17.17 20.82
C ALA A 44 9.99 18.50 20.05
N SER A 45 10.84 18.55 19.01
CA SER A 45 10.94 19.75 18.16
C SER A 45 9.63 20.06 17.41
N LYS A 46 8.89 19.05 16.96
CA LYS A 46 7.56 19.23 16.35
C LYS A 46 6.52 19.72 17.37
N VAL A 47 6.61 19.26 18.61
CA VAL A 47 5.74 19.75 19.70
C VAL A 47 6.00 21.21 20.00
N GLU A 48 7.25 21.68 20.09
CA GLU A 48 7.52 23.10 20.32
C GLU A 48 6.92 23.97 19.20
N LYS A 49 7.09 23.56 17.93
CA LYS A 49 6.46 24.28 16.81
C LYS A 49 4.94 24.31 16.88
N LEU A 50 4.32 23.24 17.36
CA LEU A 50 2.88 23.20 17.61
C LEU A 50 2.48 24.16 18.74
N ILE A 51 3.24 24.18 19.83
CA ILE A 51 3.03 25.09 20.96
C ILE A 51 3.16 26.54 20.48
N GLU A 52 4.23 26.89 19.78
CA GLU A 52 4.44 28.25 19.22
C GLU A 52 3.29 28.70 18.31
N TYR A 53 2.74 27.78 17.53
CA TYR A 53 1.58 28.05 16.67
C TYR A 53 0.30 28.26 17.50
N LEU A 54 0.00 27.34 18.42
CA LEU A 54 -1.21 27.40 19.23
C LEU A 54 -1.20 28.55 20.24
N ASP A 55 -0.03 28.92 20.76
CA ASP A 55 0.11 29.98 21.77
C ASP A 55 -0.38 31.34 21.25
N ARG A 56 -0.24 31.58 19.94
CA ARG A 56 -0.74 32.77 19.23
C ARG A 56 -2.25 32.76 19.04
N LEU A 57 -2.86 31.58 19.00
CA LEU A 57 -4.29 31.40 18.73
C LEU A 57 -5.13 31.33 20.01
N ILE A 58 -4.55 30.83 21.10
CA ILE A 58 -5.24 30.60 22.36
C ILE A 58 -5.02 31.78 23.30
N ASN A 59 -6.02 32.64 23.45
CA ASN A 59 -5.95 33.85 24.26
C ASN A 59 -6.98 33.86 25.39
N THR A 60 -8.01 33.03 25.29
CA THR A 60 -9.14 32.97 26.23
C THR A 60 -9.38 31.55 26.73
N GLY A 61 -10.15 31.42 27.81
CA GLY A 61 -10.61 30.11 28.29
C GLY A 61 -11.39 29.35 27.22
N LYS A 62 -12.19 30.06 26.42
CA LYS A 62 -12.97 29.49 25.32
C LYS A 62 -12.08 28.90 24.21
N ASP A 63 -10.92 29.50 23.95
CA ASP A 63 -9.97 28.94 22.97
C ASP A 63 -9.35 27.62 23.47
N LEU A 64 -9.12 27.50 24.78
CA LEU A 64 -8.72 26.23 25.40
C LEU A 64 -9.85 25.19 25.35
N GLU A 65 -11.11 25.59 25.55
CA GLU A 65 -12.27 24.70 25.36
C GLU A 65 -12.33 24.18 23.93
N ILE A 66 -12.10 25.04 22.92
CA ILE A 66 -12.05 24.64 21.51
C ILE A 66 -10.90 23.66 21.24
N LEU A 67 -9.73 23.86 21.86
CA LEU A 67 -8.64 22.90 21.78
C LEU A 67 -9.02 21.56 22.41
N GLY A 68 -9.64 21.58 23.59
CA GLY A 68 -10.16 20.38 24.28
C GLY A 68 -11.17 19.63 23.41
N PHE A 69 -12.14 20.34 22.85
CA PHE A 69 -13.13 19.81 21.90
C PHE A 69 -12.46 19.19 20.67
N THR A 70 -11.46 19.86 20.10
CA THR A 70 -10.70 19.36 18.95
C THR A 70 -9.97 18.07 19.31
N ILE A 71 -9.35 17.98 20.48
CA ILE A 71 -8.67 16.77 20.92
C ILE A 71 -9.67 15.63 21.11
N GLU A 72 -10.78 15.89 21.79
CA GLU A 72 -11.81 14.91 22.16
C GLU A 72 -12.58 14.35 20.96
N HIS A 73 -13.09 15.22 20.10
CA HIS A 73 -14.04 14.84 19.05
C HIS A 73 -13.38 14.65 17.68
N ILE A 74 -12.15 15.17 17.49
CA ILE A 74 -11.44 15.07 16.20
C ILE A 74 -10.19 14.20 16.34
N ILE A 75 -9.22 14.59 17.18
CA ILE A 75 -7.90 13.95 17.19
C ILE A 75 -7.96 12.51 17.72
N ILE A 76 -8.58 12.29 18.88
CA ILE A 76 -8.69 10.96 19.48
C ILE A 76 -9.49 10.01 18.58
N PRO A 77 -10.71 10.35 18.10
CA PRO A 77 -11.50 9.48 17.26
C PRO A 77 -10.82 9.20 15.92
N THR A 78 -10.20 10.20 15.29
CA THR A 78 -9.43 10.01 14.04
C THR A 78 -8.31 8.98 14.24
N ASN A 79 -7.54 9.11 15.32
CA ASN A 79 -6.45 8.18 15.62
C ASN A 79 -6.95 6.75 15.93
N MET A 80 -8.12 6.62 16.57
CA MET A 80 -8.76 5.33 16.80
C MET A 80 -9.25 4.69 15.49
N MET A 81 -9.89 5.50 14.64
CA MET A 81 -10.45 5.07 13.37
C MET A 81 -9.38 4.66 12.37
N LEU A 82 -8.29 5.44 12.24
CA LEU A 82 -7.18 5.10 11.36
C LEU A 82 -6.56 3.73 11.65
N ARG A 83 -6.61 3.25 12.90
CA ARG A 83 -6.13 1.92 13.29
C ARG A 83 -7.04 0.78 12.82
N ARG A 84 -8.31 1.07 12.55
CA ARG A 84 -9.28 0.08 12.04
C ARG A 84 -9.18 -0.11 10.54
N ILE A 85 -8.51 0.81 9.85
CA ILE A 85 -8.35 0.72 8.42
C ILE A 85 -7.27 -0.33 8.15
N PRO A 86 -7.58 -1.39 7.36
CA PRO A 86 -6.62 -2.45 7.09
C PRO A 86 -5.35 -1.88 6.49
N THR A 87 -4.19 -2.31 7.00
CA THR A 87 -2.89 -1.93 6.43
C THR A 87 -2.55 -2.76 5.19
N SER A 88 -3.32 -3.81 4.91
CA SER A 88 -3.26 -4.64 3.72
C SER A 88 -4.55 -5.46 3.59
N ASP A 89 -5.03 -5.69 2.37
CA ASP A 89 -6.11 -6.65 2.08
C ASP A 89 -5.57 -8.02 1.63
N ARG A 90 -4.25 -8.22 1.76
CA ARG A 90 -3.54 -9.41 1.26
C ARG A 90 -4.21 -10.70 1.67
N GLU A 91 -4.53 -10.89 2.96
CA GLU A 91 -5.11 -12.14 3.45
C GLU A 91 -6.47 -12.47 2.82
N ALA A 92 -7.32 -11.45 2.64
CA ALA A 92 -8.63 -11.61 2.03
C ALA A 92 -8.49 -11.87 0.52
N ALA A 93 -7.65 -11.10 -0.15
CA ALA A 93 -7.37 -11.26 -1.58
C ALA A 93 -6.73 -12.63 -1.87
N GLU A 94 -5.83 -13.09 -1.00
CA GLU A 94 -5.13 -14.37 -1.09
C GLU A 94 -6.12 -15.52 -0.92
N ARG A 95 -7.01 -15.47 0.07
CA ARG A 95 -8.06 -16.49 0.23
C ARG A 95 -8.96 -16.62 -1.01
N ILE A 96 -9.37 -15.49 -1.59
CA ILE A 96 -10.23 -15.49 -2.78
C ILE A 96 -9.47 -16.07 -3.97
N ILE A 97 -8.23 -15.64 -4.19
CA ILE A 97 -7.40 -16.13 -5.30
C ILE A 97 -7.08 -17.60 -5.16
N ARG A 98 -6.70 -18.07 -3.97
CA ARG A 98 -6.44 -19.49 -3.74
C ARG A 98 -7.68 -20.34 -3.96
N GLY A 99 -8.86 -19.84 -3.56
CA GLY A 99 -10.13 -20.51 -3.85
C GLY A 99 -10.42 -20.57 -5.35
N TYR A 100 -10.17 -19.48 -6.08
CA TYR A 100 -10.36 -19.42 -7.53
C TYR A 100 -9.38 -20.34 -8.28
N LEU A 101 -8.09 -20.31 -7.93
CA LEU A 101 -7.07 -21.18 -8.51
C LEU A 101 -7.32 -22.66 -8.20
N ALA A 102 -7.93 -22.99 -7.06
CA ALA A 102 -8.28 -24.37 -6.74
C ALA A 102 -9.33 -24.96 -7.71
N GLU A 103 -10.19 -24.11 -8.28
CA GLU A 103 -11.21 -24.52 -9.26
C GLU A 103 -10.66 -24.45 -10.69
N GLU A 104 -9.98 -23.36 -11.06
CA GLU A 104 -9.59 -23.07 -12.45
C GLU A 104 -8.15 -23.50 -12.81
N GLY A 105 -7.32 -23.80 -11.81
CA GLY A 105 -5.92 -24.18 -12.02
C GLY A 105 -5.10 -23.13 -12.79
N GLU A 106 -4.23 -23.60 -13.70
CA GLU A 106 -3.35 -22.73 -14.50
C GLU A 106 -4.13 -21.82 -15.47
N ALA A 107 -5.34 -22.20 -15.90
CA ALA A 107 -6.18 -21.40 -16.78
C ALA A 107 -6.67 -20.11 -16.09
N GLY A 108 -6.82 -20.13 -14.76
CA GLY A 108 -7.26 -18.98 -13.96
C GLY A 108 -6.18 -17.92 -13.70
N LEU A 109 -4.93 -18.12 -14.13
CA LEU A 109 -3.81 -17.22 -13.81
C LEU A 109 -4.05 -15.77 -14.29
N LYS A 110 -4.63 -15.60 -15.49
CA LYS A 110 -4.96 -14.28 -16.05
C LYS A 110 -5.91 -13.55 -15.12
N ASP A 111 -7.00 -14.20 -14.75
CA ASP A 111 -8.05 -13.62 -13.92
C ASP A 111 -7.54 -13.31 -12.52
N VAL A 112 -6.68 -14.15 -11.96
CA VAL A 112 -6.05 -13.94 -10.65
C VAL A 112 -5.18 -12.70 -10.62
N ILE A 113 -4.32 -12.50 -11.63
CA ILE A 113 -3.48 -11.30 -11.71
C ILE A 113 -4.35 -10.04 -11.86
N LEU A 114 -5.44 -10.12 -12.63
CA LEU A 114 -6.40 -9.00 -12.79
C LEU A 114 -7.23 -8.75 -11.54
N MET A 115 -7.67 -9.81 -10.86
CA MET A 115 -8.44 -9.77 -9.63
C MET A 115 -7.62 -9.17 -8.51
N TRP A 116 -6.35 -9.54 -8.38
CA TRP A 116 -5.47 -8.98 -7.36
C TRP A 116 -5.30 -7.46 -7.50
N ASP A 117 -5.06 -6.98 -8.73
CA ASP A 117 -4.99 -5.55 -9.06
C ASP A 117 -6.28 -4.82 -8.64
N ARG A 118 -7.44 -5.40 -8.97
CA ARG A 118 -8.76 -4.81 -8.70
C ARG A 118 -9.19 -4.90 -7.23
N ILE A 119 -8.98 -6.04 -6.58
CA ILE A 119 -9.39 -6.31 -5.20
C ILE A 119 -8.49 -5.54 -4.24
N GLY A 120 -7.17 -5.61 -4.43
CA GLY A 120 -6.20 -5.00 -3.53
C GLY A 120 -6.31 -3.48 -3.44
N GLU A 121 -6.66 -2.79 -4.53
CA GLU A 121 -6.89 -1.34 -4.49
C GLU A 121 -8.31 -0.98 -4.01
N ARG A 122 -9.33 -1.65 -4.54
CA ARG A 122 -10.72 -1.26 -4.31
C ARG A 122 -11.17 -1.52 -2.89
N TRP A 123 -10.83 -2.66 -2.31
CA TRP A 123 -11.34 -3.05 -0.99
C TRP A 123 -10.77 -2.16 0.11
N CYS A 124 -9.49 -1.83 0.02
CA CYS A 124 -8.80 -0.89 0.88
C CYS A 124 -9.44 0.50 0.82
N MET A 125 -9.77 0.97 -0.39
CA MET A 125 -10.46 2.26 -0.57
C MET A 125 -11.89 2.25 -0.02
N GLU A 126 -12.64 1.18 -0.22
CA GLU A 126 -13.98 1.05 0.34
C GLU A 126 -13.95 0.97 1.88
N ALA A 127 -13.01 0.21 2.46
CA ALA A 127 -12.80 0.14 3.90
C ALA A 127 -12.39 1.50 4.49
N GLU A 128 -11.48 2.23 3.82
CA GLU A 128 -11.16 3.61 4.18
C GLU A 128 -12.40 4.50 4.20
N ARG A 129 -13.22 4.42 3.13
CA ARG A 129 -14.42 5.24 2.98
C ARG A 129 -15.43 4.97 4.08
N VAL A 130 -15.68 3.71 4.43
CA VAL A 130 -16.58 3.33 5.54
C VAL A 130 -16.13 3.99 6.84
N VAL A 131 -14.82 3.96 7.12
CA VAL A 131 -14.27 4.54 8.35
C VAL A 131 -14.35 6.07 8.34
N ILE A 132 -14.05 6.74 7.22
CA ILE A 132 -14.17 8.20 7.10
C ILE A 132 -15.62 8.64 7.32
N VAL A 133 -16.57 7.96 6.66
CA VAL A 133 -18.01 8.29 6.76
C VAL A 133 -18.52 8.09 8.18
N ALA A 134 -18.10 7.02 8.87
CA ALA A 134 -18.46 6.80 10.26
C ALA A 134 -17.95 7.93 11.17
N GLY A 135 -16.69 8.35 10.99
CA GLY A 135 -16.12 9.46 11.74
C GLY A 135 -16.79 10.79 11.47
N PHE A 136 -17.05 11.08 10.20
CA PHE A 136 -17.79 12.26 9.76
C PHE A 136 -19.16 12.31 10.40
N ARG A 137 -19.88 11.19 10.41
CA ARG A 137 -21.23 11.10 11.00
C ARG A 137 -21.20 11.38 12.49
N LEU A 138 -20.27 10.77 13.23
CA LEU A 138 -20.14 10.99 14.67
C LEU A 138 -19.85 12.47 15.00
N LEU A 139 -18.93 13.09 14.27
CA LEU A 139 -18.62 14.51 14.45
C LEU A 139 -19.81 15.39 14.09
N ARG A 140 -20.54 15.07 13.01
CA ARG A 140 -21.73 15.80 12.60
C ARG A 140 -22.82 15.75 13.68
N GLU A 141 -23.06 14.59 14.28
CA GLU A 141 -24.04 14.45 15.37
C GLU A 141 -23.70 15.38 16.56
N THR A 142 -22.42 15.44 16.95
CA THR A 142 -21.95 16.38 17.98
C THR A 142 -22.13 17.85 17.59
N LEU A 143 -21.82 18.21 16.34
CA LEU A 143 -21.98 19.58 15.85
C LEU A 143 -23.46 19.99 15.74
N ASP A 144 -24.34 19.07 15.35
CA ASP A 144 -25.79 19.27 15.29
C ASP A 144 -26.37 19.56 16.68
N ASP A 145 -25.88 18.88 17.72
CA ASP A 145 -26.28 19.16 19.10
C ASP A 145 -25.84 20.58 19.52
N LEU A 146 -24.62 20.99 19.16
CA LEU A 146 -24.11 22.34 19.44
C LEU A 146 -24.85 23.44 18.65
N LEU A 147 -25.28 23.15 17.41
CA LEU A 147 -26.14 24.02 16.62
C LEU A 147 -27.49 24.22 17.31
N ARG A 148 -28.13 23.14 17.79
CA ARG A 148 -29.43 23.20 18.46
C ARG A 148 -29.43 24.06 19.72
N VAL A 149 -28.31 24.09 20.44
CA VAL A 149 -28.14 24.94 21.64
C VAL A 149 -27.47 26.29 21.36
N ASN A 150 -27.38 26.70 20.08
CA ASN A 150 -26.77 27.97 19.63
C ASN A 150 -25.33 28.20 20.14
N LYS A 151 -24.55 27.12 20.35
CA LYS A 151 -23.14 27.22 20.74
C LYS A 151 -22.19 27.41 19.56
N LEU A 152 -22.64 27.14 18.33
CA LEU A 152 -21.91 27.41 17.09
C LEU A 152 -22.88 27.73 15.94
N THR A 153 -22.35 28.28 14.85
CA THR A 153 -23.12 28.60 13.63
C THR A 153 -23.01 27.47 12.59
N ARG A 154 -23.91 27.45 11.59
CA ARG A 154 -23.79 26.50 10.47
C ARG A 154 -22.45 26.60 9.75
N MET A 155 -21.92 27.82 9.61
CA MET A 155 -20.61 28.05 9.00
C MET A 155 -19.49 27.36 9.80
N ASP A 156 -19.52 27.45 11.13
CA ASP A 156 -18.54 26.79 12.00
C ASP A 156 -18.62 25.26 11.86
N ALA A 157 -19.83 24.71 11.77
CA ALA A 157 -20.04 23.28 11.55
C ALA A 157 -19.47 22.82 10.20
N ASP A 158 -19.78 23.53 9.12
CA ASP A 158 -19.30 23.22 7.77
C ASP A 158 -17.78 23.32 7.67
N GLN A 159 -17.18 24.35 8.26
CA GLN A 159 -15.72 24.50 8.32
C GLN A 159 -15.08 23.36 9.11
N THR A 160 -15.69 22.95 10.23
CA THR A 160 -15.17 21.86 11.07
C THR A 160 -15.24 20.52 10.34
N LEU A 161 -16.36 20.22 9.68
CA LEU A 161 -16.56 18.98 8.92
C LEU A 161 -15.61 18.90 7.71
N THR A 162 -15.42 20.00 6.98
CA THR A 162 -14.49 20.04 5.85
C THR A 162 -13.04 19.89 6.30
N ALA A 163 -12.64 20.57 7.39
CA ALA A 163 -11.32 20.41 7.99
C ALA A 163 -11.07 18.97 8.49
N PHE A 164 -12.10 18.31 9.06
CA PHE A 164 -12.03 16.91 9.47
C PHE A 164 -11.70 16.00 8.29
N VAL A 165 -12.46 16.10 7.18
CA VAL A 165 -12.24 15.26 5.99
C VAL A 165 -10.84 15.50 5.40
N GLN A 166 -10.43 16.77 5.25
CA GLN A 166 -9.09 17.12 4.74
C GLN A 166 -7.97 16.57 5.64
N GLY A 167 -8.14 16.70 6.96
CA GLY A 167 -7.19 16.20 7.95
C GLY A 167 -7.11 14.68 7.99
N PHE A 168 -8.22 13.99 7.75
CA PHE A 168 -8.29 12.53 7.69
C PHE A 168 -7.59 12.01 6.43
N GLU A 169 -7.95 12.54 5.25
CA GLU A 169 -7.33 12.18 3.98
C GLU A 169 -5.81 12.40 3.97
N ARG A 170 -5.35 13.54 4.52
CA ARG A 170 -3.90 13.80 4.64
C ARG A 170 -3.19 12.72 5.46
N ARG A 171 -3.83 12.19 6.51
CA ARG A 171 -3.25 11.12 7.36
C ARG A 171 -3.26 9.77 6.63
N LEU A 172 -4.29 9.48 5.85
CA LEU A 172 -4.32 8.28 4.99
C LEU A 172 -3.18 8.31 3.97
N VAL A 173 -3.06 9.41 3.22
CA VAL A 173 -2.05 9.59 2.17
C VAL A 173 -0.62 9.53 2.71
N ARG A 174 -0.38 10.05 3.92
CA ARG A 174 0.99 10.09 4.49
C ARG A 174 1.35 8.89 5.36
N GLY A 175 0.37 8.28 6.01
CA GLY A 175 0.61 7.28 7.06
C GLY A 175 0.18 5.87 6.70
N VAL A 176 -0.82 5.69 5.84
CA VAL A 176 -1.44 4.38 5.58
C VAL A 176 -1.17 3.91 4.14
N ARG A 177 -1.52 4.73 3.14
CA ARG A 177 -1.40 4.39 1.71
C ARG A 177 0.04 4.10 1.24
N PRO A 178 1.10 4.79 1.72
CA PRO A 178 2.47 4.49 1.28
C PRO A 178 2.94 3.09 1.66
N GLY A 179 2.48 2.55 2.80
CA GLY A 179 2.80 1.19 3.22
C GLY A 179 2.13 0.10 2.39
N ARG A 180 1.04 0.43 1.67
CA ARG A 180 0.29 -0.48 0.81
C ARG A 180 0.84 -0.57 -0.61
N ALA A 181 1.18 0.59 -1.19
CA ALA A 181 1.59 0.70 -2.59
C ALA A 181 2.86 -0.12 -2.91
N GLY A 182 3.74 -0.34 -1.92
CA GLY A 182 5.00 -1.07 -2.12
C GLY A 182 4.93 -2.59 -2.05
N ARG A 183 3.77 -3.22 -1.74
CA ARG A 183 3.69 -4.68 -1.50
C ARG A 183 2.68 -5.43 -2.36
N SER A 184 1.72 -4.74 -2.98
CA SER A 184 0.58 -5.39 -3.65
C SER A 184 1.00 -6.37 -4.75
N LEU A 185 1.61 -5.94 -5.86
CA LEU A 185 1.86 -6.84 -7.01
C LEU A 185 2.99 -7.86 -6.81
N GLU A 186 3.97 -7.59 -5.95
CA GLU A 186 5.04 -8.56 -5.67
C GLU A 186 4.51 -9.77 -4.88
N ASP A 187 3.43 -9.57 -4.13
CA ASP A 187 2.79 -10.60 -3.32
C ASP A 187 2.01 -11.61 -4.17
N VAL A 188 1.38 -11.21 -5.27
CA VAL A 188 0.61 -12.14 -6.10
C VAL A 188 1.49 -13.21 -6.74
N THR A 189 2.71 -12.86 -7.18
CA THR A 189 3.66 -13.83 -7.71
C THR A 189 3.98 -14.90 -6.66
N GLY A 190 4.23 -14.50 -5.41
CA GLY A 190 4.48 -15.45 -4.31
C GLY A 190 3.28 -16.35 -4.04
N VAL A 191 2.08 -15.77 -3.96
CA VAL A 191 0.82 -16.51 -3.72
C VAL A 191 0.57 -17.55 -4.81
N ILE A 192 0.79 -17.20 -6.08
CA ILE A 192 0.67 -18.12 -7.22
C ILE A 192 1.68 -19.27 -7.07
N LEU A 193 2.96 -18.96 -6.84
CA LEU A 193 4.01 -19.98 -6.71
C LEU A 193 3.70 -20.96 -5.58
N GLU A 194 3.34 -20.46 -4.40
CA GLU A 194 2.97 -21.28 -3.24
C GLU A 194 1.73 -22.15 -3.53
N HIS A 195 0.71 -21.59 -4.18
CA HIS A 195 -0.51 -22.34 -4.53
C HIS A 195 -0.19 -23.57 -5.39
N PHE A 196 0.76 -23.45 -6.32
CA PHE A 196 1.16 -24.56 -7.19
C PHE A 196 2.30 -25.44 -6.62
N GLY A 197 2.64 -25.27 -5.34
CA GLY A 197 3.63 -26.08 -4.62
C GLY A 197 5.09 -25.72 -4.93
N ILE A 198 5.35 -24.49 -5.38
CA ILE A 198 6.70 -23.99 -5.63
C ILE A 198 7.13 -23.18 -4.42
N GLU A 199 7.89 -23.80 -3.51
CA GLU A 199 8.23 -23.21 -2.21
C GLU A 199 9.66 -22.64 -2.14
N ASN A 200 10.56 -23.09 -3.02
CA ASN A 200 11.97 -22.68 -2.97
C ASN A 200 12.22 -21.36 -3.68
N PHE A 201 11.62 -20.27 -3.20
CA PHE A 201 11.82 -18.93 -3.75
C PHE A 201 12.03 -17.88 -2.66
N VAL A 202 12.66 -16.77 -3.05
CA VAL A 202 12.87 -15.59 -2.21
C VAL A 202 12.50 -14.33 -2.96
N ASP A 203 12.27 -13.23 -2.23
CA ASP A 203 12.16 -11.90 -2.84
C ASP A 203 13.44 -11.53 -3.57
N ALA A 204 13.31 -11.03 -4.79
CA ALA A 204 14.46 -10.48 -5.51
C ALA A 204 14.98 -9.24 -4.75
N PRO A 205 16.29 -9.14 -4.46
CA PRO A 205 16.86 -7.92 -3.90
C PRO A 205 16.64 -6.73 -4.85
N GLU A 206 16.54 -5.51 -4.33
CA GLU A 206 16.28 -4.30 -5.16
C GLU A 206 17.26 -4.11 -6.32
N HIS A 207 18.54 -4.40 -6.09
CA HIS A 207 19.57 -4.33 -7.16
C HIS A 207 19.37 -5.39 -8.25
N ILE A 208 18.68 -6.50 -7.96
CA ILE A 208 18.26 -7.50 -8.94
C ILE A 208 16.95 -7.06 -9.60
N LYS A 209 15.94 -6.65 -8.82
CA LYS A 209 14.65 -6.15 -9.35
C LYS A 209 14.84 -5.07 -10.38
N ALA A 210 15.65 -4.04 -10.07
CA ALA A 210 15.89 -2.91 -10.94
C ALA A 210 16.64 -3.26 -12.24
N VAL A 211 17.38 -4.37 -12.25
CA VAL A 211 18.19 -4.82 -13.39
C VAL A 211 17.44 -5.82 -14.26
N PHE A 212 16.78 -6.79 -13.64
CA PHE A 212 16.19 -7.95 -14.30
C PHE A 212 14.66 -7.85 -14.44
N GLU A 213 14.02 -6.87 -13.79
CA GLU A 213 12.56 -6.68 -13.79
C GLU A 213 11.81 -7.93 -13.31
N VAL A 214 12.37 -8.61 -12.29
CA VAL A 214 11.84 -9.82 -11.64
C VAL A 214 11.43 -9.53 -10.21
N ASP A 215 10.35 -10.16 -9.73
CA ASP A 215 9.83 -9.94 -8.37
C ASP A 215 10.34 -11.02 -7.39
N LYS A 216 10.42 -12.28 -7.87
CA LYS A 216 10.86 -13.45 -7.09
C LYS A 216 12.04 -14.15 -7.77
N LEU A 217 12.88 -14.80 -6.96
CA LEU A 217 13.95 -15.67 -7.41
C LEU A 217 13.70 -17.08 -6.90
N ILE A 218 13.51 -18.03 -7.82
CA ILE A 218 13.39 -19.45 -7.50
C ILE A 218 14.78 -20.05 -7.47
N ILE A 219 15.11 -20.71 -6.36
CA ILE A 219 16.42 -21.30 -6.12
C ILE A 219 16.43 -22.73 -6.68
N LEU A 220 17.42 -23.04 -7.50
CA LEU A 220 17.61 -24.36 -8.09
C LEU A 220 18.61 -25.19 -7.27
N PRO A 221 18.58 -26.53 -7.37
CA PRO A 221 19.50 -27.41 -6.64
C PRO A 221 20.99 -27.14 -6.90
N ASP A 222 21.33 -26.66 -8.11
CA ASP A 222 22.69 -26.31 -8.52
C ASP A 222 23.15 -24.91 -8.06
N GLY A 223 22.33 -24.23 -7.26
CA GLY A 223 22.59 -22.90 -6.73
C GLY A 223 22.38 -21.75 -7.73
N TRP A 224 21.92 -22.05 -8.94
CA TRP A 224 21.41 -21.05 -9.88
C TRP A 224 19.96 -20.68 -9.56
N ARG A 225 19.45 -19.65 -10.23
CA ARG A 225 18.13 -19.08 -9.99
C ARG A 225 17.33 -18.88 -11.27
N ILE A 226 16.02 -18.94 -11.15
CA ILE A 226 15.07 -18.48 -12.17
C ILE A 226 14.40 -17.23 -11.63
N GLY A 227 14.50 -16.14 -12.37
CA GLY A 227 13.80 -14.90 -12.03
C GLY A 227 12.37 -14.93 -12.55
N VAL A 228 11.40 -14.56 -11.72
CA VAL A 228 9.97 -14.59 -12.07
C VAL A 228 9.33 -13.25 -11.78
N SER A 229 8.46 -12.79 -12.68
CA SER A 229 7.56 -11.67 -12.42
C SER A 229 6.16 -11.89 -12.98
N CYS A 230 5.16 -11.33 -12.30
CA CYS A 230 3.79 -11.24 -12.79
C CYS A 230 3.40 -9.76 -12.87
N LYS A 231 3.14 -9.25 -14.07
CA LYS A 231 2.91 -7.83 -14.32
C LYS A 231 1.68 -7.61 -15.18
N ARG A 232 1.06 -6.44 -15.01
CA ARG A 232 -0.04 -6.02 -15.87
C ARG A 232 0.44 -5.66 -17.28
N THR A 233 1.49 -4.84 -17.35
CA THR A 233 2.12 -4.32 -18.59
C THR A 233 3.61 -4.11 -18.33
N LEU A 234 4.46 -4.19 -19.35
CA LEU A 234 5.89 -3.88 -19.22
C LEU A 234 6.25 -2.41 -19.50
N ARG A 235 5.43 -1.67 -20.25
CA ARG A 235 5.62 -0.27 -20.65
C ARG A 235 7.02 0.04 -21.16
N GLU A 236 7.78 0.88 -20.47
CA GLU A 236 9.20 1.19 -20.71
C GLU A 236 10.17 0.25 -19.98
N ARG A 237 9.69 -0.47 -18.95
CA ARG A 237 10.46 -1.41 -18.12
C ARG A 237 10.90 -2.67 -18.88
N TRP A 238 10.31 -2.97 -20.04
CA TRP A 238 10.81 -4.01 -20.93
C TRP A 238 12.30 -3.86 -21.27
N LYS A 239 12.83 -2.63 -21.26
CA LYS A 239 14.26 -2.37 -21.50
C LYS A 239 15.15 -3.03 -20.44
N GLN A 240 14.68 -3.10 -19.19
CA GLN A 240 15.42 -3.78 -18.12
C GLN A 240 15.43 -5.29 -18.38
N ALA A 241 14.26 -5.88 -18.65
CA ALA A 241 14.12 -7.28 -19.05
C ALA A 241 14.92 -7.66 -20.33
N ALA A 242 15.14 -6.70 -21.22
CA ALA A 242 15.87 -6.86 -22.48
C ALA A 242 17.34 -6.39 -22.44
N SER A 243 17.87 -6.01 -21.27
CA SER A 243 19.24 -5.49 -21.13
C SER A 243 20.23 -6.50 -20.55
N LEU A 244 19.87 -7.79 -20.59
CA LEU A 244 20.63 -8.84 -19.92
C LEU A 244 21.69 -9.37 -20.86
N ASN A 245 22.95 -9.30 -20.42
CA ASN A 245 24.05 -9.99 -21.07
C ASN A 245 24.49 -11.19 -20.22
N GLU A 246 25.15 -12.16 -20.84
CA GLU A 246 25.54 -13.41 -20.17
C GLU A 246 26.41 -13.18 -18.93
N GLN A 247 27.23 -12.12 -18.94
CA GLN A 247 28.06 -11.74 -17.81
C GLN A 247 27.22 -11.38 -16.58
N ARG A 248 26.24 -10.47 -16.72
CA ARG A 248 25.37 -10.04 -15.61
C ARG A 248 24.50 -11.18 -15.09
N LEU A 249 24.00 -12.03 -15.98
CA LEU A 249 23.26 -13.24 -15.61
C LEU A 249 24.14 -14.21 -14.82
N GLY A 250 25.39 -14.41 -15.24
CA GLY A 250 26.36 -15.25 -14.55
C GLY A 250 26.72 -14.72 -13.16
N GLU A 251 27.01 -13.42 -13.05
CA GLU A 251 27.30 -12.75 -11.78
C GLU A 251 26.13 -12.86 -10.78
N ALA A 252 24.89 -12.71 -11.27
CA ALA A 252 23.68 -12.87 -10.46
C ALA A 252 23.25 -14.34 -10.25
N LYS A 253 23.92 -15.29 -10.90
CA LYS A 253 23.54 -16.71 -10.99
C LYS A 253 22.09 -16.92 -11.46
N ILE A 254 21.64 -16.18 -12.47
CA ILE A 254 20.30 -16.30 -13.06
C ILE A 254 20.41 -17.06 -14.39
N LYS A 255 19.70 -18.19 -14.52
CA LYS A 255 19.68 -18.98 -15.75
C LYS A 255 18.79 -18.36 -16.83
N LYS A 256 17.62 -17.90 -16.41
CA LYS A 256 16.59 -17.30 -17.27
C LYS A 256 15.61 -16.47 -16.45
N THR A 257 14.87 -15.60 -17.12
CA THR A 257 13.76 -14.85 -16.53
C THR A 257 12.43 -15.23 -17.16
N LEU A 258 11.37 -15.30 -16.37
CA LEU A 258 10.01 -15.63 -16.80
C LEU A 258 9.11 -14.44 -16.44
N HIS A 259 8.43 -13.88 -17.44
CA HIS A 259 7.60 -12.69 -17.28
C HIS A 259 6.16 -13.00 -17.69
N VAL A 260 5.26 -13.11 -16.71
CA VAL A 260 3.82 -13.27 -16.92
C VAL A 260 3.18 -11.89 -17.09
N ILE A 261 2.54 -11.63 -18.22
CA ILE A 261 2.00 -10.31 -18.58
C ILE A 261 0.54 -10.44 -18.99
N THR A 262 -0.37 -9.69 -18.38
CA THR A 262 -1.82 -9.78 -18.69
C THR A 262 -2.31 -8.86 -19.80
N TYR A 263 -1.67 -7.71 -20.02
CA TYR A 263 -2.01 -6.80 -21.12
C TYR A 263 -0.80 -6.58 -22.02
N THR A 264 -0.99 -6.91 -23.29
CA THR A 264 0.05 -6.97 -24.31
C THR A 264 0.01 -5.82 -25.31
N SER A 265 -0.86 -4.82 -25.09
CA SER A 265 -1.04 -3.68 -26.01
C SER A 265 0.24 -2.88 -26.28
N ASP A 266 1.22 -3.00 -25.38
CA ASP A 266 2.53 -2.36 -25.48
C ASP A 266 3.67 -3.34 -25.84
N LEU A 267 3.37 -4.61 -26.07
CA LEU A 267 4.34 -5.61 -26.52
C LEU A 267 4.38 -5.65 -28.05
N THR A 268 5.59 -5.70 -28.58
CA THR A 268 5.85 -5.88 -30.02
C THR A 268 6.78 -7.07 -30.18
N VAL A 269 6.79 -7.68 -31.37
CA VAL A 269 7.71 -8.78 -31.71
C VAL A 269 9.16 -8.39 -31.42
N SER A 270 9.57 -7.17 -31.75
CA SER A 270 10.91 -6.66 -31.45
C SER A 270 11.24 -6.64 -29.96
N LYS A 271 10.27 -6.28 -29.10
CA LYS A 271 10.46 -6.32 -27.64
C LYS A 271 10.55 -7.75 -27.12
N ILE A 272 9.70 -8.64 -27.62
CA ILE A 272 9.70 -10.06 -27.25
C ILE A 272 11.04 -10.70 -27.62
N ARG A 273 11.53 -10.48 -28.85
CA ARG A 273 12.84 -10.97 -29.30
C ARG A 273 13.97 -10.44 -28.43
N ALA A 274 13.99 -9.14 -28.12
CA ALA A 274 15.02 -8.56 -27.26
C ALA A 274 15.03 -9.14 -25.83
N ILE A 275 13.85 -9.42 -25.26
CA ILE A 275 13.73 -10.15 -23.98
C ILE A 275 14.21 -11.60 -24.14
N GLY A 276 13.86 -12.25 -25.24
CA GLY A 276 14.27 -13.60 -25.59
C GLY A 276 15.78 -13.81 -25.70
N GLU A 277 16.44 -12.93 -26.45
CA GLU A 277 17.90 -12.87 -26.60
C GLU A 277 18.60 -12.65 -25.25
N SER A 278 17.90 -11.99 -24.31
CA SER A 278 18.30 -11.79 -22.91
C SER A 278 18.01 -13.01 -22.00
N LYS A 279 17.71 -14.19 -22.56
CA LYS A 279 17.30 -15.42 -21.85
C LYS A 279 15.98 -15.26 -21.07
N GLY A 280 15.11 -14.37 -21.52
CA GLY A 280 13.77 -14.18 -20.98
C GLY A 280 12.70 -14.95 -21.77
N VAL A 281 11.62 -15.33 -21.10
CA VAL A 281 10.41 -15.88 -21.73
C VAL A 281 9.20 -15.09 -21.26
N VAL A 282 8.35 -14.69 -22.20
CA VAL A 282 7.14 -13.92 -21.95
C VAL A 282 5.92 -14.83 -22.00
N TYR A 283 5.13 -14.84 -20.94
CA TYR A 283 3.86 -15.58 -20.85
C TYR A 283 2.71 -14.59 -20.94
N VAL A 284 1.81 -14.79 -21.90
CA VAL A 284 0.67 -13.88 -22.15
C VAL A 284 -0.64 -14.67 -22.16
N PRO A 285 -1.82 -14.02 -22.03
CA PRO A 285 -3.08 -14.74 -22.04
C PRO A 285 -3.20 -15.69 -23.23
N ASP A 286 -3.75 -16.87 -22.99
CA ASP A 286 -3.87 -17.92 -24.01
C ASP A 286 -4.66 -17.46 -25.25
N ASP A 287 -5.59 -16.52 -25.06
CA ASP A 287 -6.41 -15.93 -26.10
C ASP A 287 -5.78 -14.71 -26.79
N ASP A 288 -4.54 -14.33 -26.43
CA ASP A 288 -3.88 -13.11 -26.87
C ASP A 288 -3.58 -13.10 -28.37
N HIS A 289 -3.85 -11.95 -28.99
CA HIS A 289 -3.61 -11.73 -30.41
C HIS A 289 -2.15 -11.90 -30.85
N LEU A 290 -1.16 -11.56 -30.01
CA LEU A 290 0.26 -11.75 -30.35
C LEU A 290 0.63 -13.22 -30.47
N LEU A 291 0.08 -14.09 -29.61
CA LEU A 291 0.26 -15.54 -29.75
C LEU A 291 -0.37 -16.00 -31.07
N LYS A 292 -1.66 -15.68 -31.29
CA LYS A 292 -2.42 -16.10 -32.47
C LYS A 292 -1.80 -15.67 -33.80
N ASN A 293 -1.29 -14.44 -33.86
CA ASN A 293 -0.70 -13.89 -35.07
C ASN A 293 0.69 -14.48 -35.40
N HIS A 294 1.32 -15.17 -34.45
CA HIS A 294 2.68 -15.71 -34.59
C HIS A 294 2.76 -17.22 -34.29
N GLU A 295 1.64 -17.94 -34.34
CA GLU A 295 1.57 -19.40 -34.13
C GLU A 295 2.44 -20.21 -35.11
N SER A 296 2.84 -19.62 -36.23
CA SER A 296 3.70 -20.24 -37.24
C SER A 296 5.12 -19.66 -37.30
N ASP A 297 5.52 -18.76 -36.38
CA ASP A 297 6.85 -18.16 -36.31
C ASP A 297 7.68 -18.81 -35.18
N PRO A 298 8.57 -19.78 -35.50
CA PRO A 298 9.34 -20.51 -34.49
C PRO A 298 10.29 -19.62 -33.68
N GLU A 299 10.79 -18.52 -34.27
CA GLU A 299 11.68 -17.59 -33.57
C GLU A 299 10.94 -16.85 -32.47
N VAL A 300 9.70 -16.44 -32.73
CA VAL A 300 8.87 -15.74 -31.75
C VAL A 300 8.36 -16.71 -30.69
N LEU A 301 7.89 -17.89 -31.06
CA LEU A 301 7.41 -18.93 -30.13
C LEU A 301 8.49 -19.46 -29.17
N GLY A 302 9.77 -19.29 -29.51
CA GLY A 302 10.88 -19.55 -28.59
C GLY A 302 10.86 -18.63 -27.35
N TYR A 303 10.25 -17.45 -27.47
CA TYR A 303 10.31 -16.37 -26.47
C TYR A 303 8.95 -15.93 -25.93
N ILE A 304 7.85 -16.36 -26.54
CA ILE A 304 6.49 -16.12 -26.06
C ILE A 304 5.71 -17.43 -25.90
N ARG A 305 4.93 -17.56 -24.83
CA ARG A 305 4.15 -18.76 -24.49
C ARG A 305 2.78 -18.41 -23.92
N PRO A 306 1.80 -19.33 -24.01
CA PRO A 306 0.53 -19.19 -23.31
C PRO A 306 0.75 -19.17 -21.80
N MET A 307 -0.03 -18.35 -21.10
CA MET A 307 0.06 -18.15 -19.65
C MET A 307 -0.20 -19.44 -18.89
N SER A 308 -1.10 -20.27 -19.39
CA SER A 308 -1.36 -21.60 -18.84
C SER A 308 -0.19 -22.58 -18.94
N ALA A 309 0.88 -22.28 -19.69
CA ALA A 309 2.09 -23.10 -19.68
C ALA A 309 3.06 -22.71 -18.56
N PHE A 310 2.86 -21.56 -17.91
CA PHE A 310 3.84 -20.95 -17.02
C PHE A 310 4.28 -21.87 -15.87
N ILE A 311 3.33 -22.46 -15.14
CA ILE A 311 3.65 -23.28 -13.96
C ILE A 311 4.28 -24.59 -14.40
N SER A 312 3.74 -25.22 -15.44
CA SER A 312 4.30 -26.46 -15.99
C SER A 312 5.76 -26.27 -16.48
N ASP A 313 6.04 -25.20 -17.21
CA ASP A 313 7.39 -24.84 -17.69
C ASP A 313 8.35 -24.55 -16.55
N LEU A 314 7.85 -23.89 -15.50
CA LEU A 314 8.65 -23.58 -14.34
C LEU A 314 9.02 -24.84 -13.54
N LYS A 315 8.06 -25.76 -13.33
CA LYS A 315 8.31 -27.06 -12.71
C LYS A 315 9.32 -27.89 -13.51
N ALA A 316 9.17 -27.93 -14.83
CA ALA A 316 10.10 -28.63 -15.72
C ALA A 316 11.53 -28.04 -15.61
N ALA A 317 11.65 -26.71 -15.60
CA ALA A 317 12.93 -26.04 -15.47
C ALA A 317 13.59 -26.25 -14.10
N SER A 318 12.79 -26.39 -13.05
CA SER A 318 13.27 -26.72 -11.70
C SER A 318 13.73 -28.16 -11.57
N MET A 319 13.15 -29.10 -12.32
CA MET A 319 13.52 -30.53 -12.32
C MET A 319 14.72 -30.86 -13.22
N GLN A 320 14.90 -30.16 -14.35
CA GLN A 320 16.01 -30.37 -15.30
C GLN A 320 17.40 -29.95 -14.77
N SER A 321 17.52 -29.57 -13.50
CA SER A 321 18.79 -29.19 -12.86
C SER A 321 19.29 -30.25 -11.86
N GLY A 322 18.69 -31.45 -11.87
CA GLY A 322 19.16 -32.64 -11.13
C GLY A 322 20.00 -33.57 -11.98
#